data_AF-A0A356X8R6-F1
#
_entry.id   AF-A0A356X8R6-F1
#
_cell.length_a   1.000
_cell.length_b   1.000
_cell.length_c   1.000
_cell.angle_alpha   90.00
_cell.angle_beta   90.00
_cell.angle_gamma   90.00
#
_symmetry.space_group_name_H-M   'P 1'
#
loop_
_entity.id
_entity.type
_entity.pdbx_description
1 polymer ?
#
loop_
_entity_poly.entity_id
_entity_poly.type
_entity_poly.pdbx_seq_one_letter_code
_entity_poly.pdbx_strand_id
1 'polypeptide(L)' 'EELSRQEYDVFVDAWLPKTHSRYMEEYGDELIDLGVNVEQVRTGLVVPDYMEVQSIADLQADTIMGISSGAGVMAAT' A
#
# COMPACT_ATOMS: atom_id res chain seq x y z
N GLU A 1 3.86 -15.37 0.01
CA GLU A 1 3.92 -16.77 0.45
C GLU A 1 3.50 -17.75 -0.65
N GLU A 2 2.23 -17.91 -1.00
CA GLU A 2 1.82 -18.94 -1.99
C GLU A 2 2.50 -18.76 -3.36
N LEU A 3 2.64 -17.51 -3.82
CA LEU A 3 3.39 -17.18 -5.03
C LEU A 3 4.88 -17.58 -4.93
N SER A 4 5.52 -17.39 -3.77
CA SER A 4 6.94 -17.75 -3.60
C SER A 4 7.16 -19.27 -3.45
N ARG A 5 6.12 -19.99 -3.03
CA ARG A 5 6.06 -21.47 -3.03
C ARG A 5 5.69 -22.08 -4.38
N GLN A 6 5.51 -21.26 -5.43
CA GLN A 6 5.08 -21.70 -6.77
C GLN A 6 3.70 -22.38 -6.78
N GLU A 7 2.82 -22.01 -5.85
CA GLU A 7 1.42 -22.48 -5.82
C GLU A 7 0.51 -21.63 -6.72
N TYR A 8 0.96 -20.43 -7.10
CA TYR A 8 0.39 -19.58 -8.13
C TYR A 8 1.45 -19.18 -9.15
N ASP A 9 1.02 -18.92 -10.39
CA ASP A 9 1.94 -18.54 -11.47
C ASP A 9 2.23 -17.03 -11.50
N VAL A 10 1.22 -16.18 -11.25
CA VAL A 10 1.31 -14.72 -11.42
C VAL A 10 0.44 -13.99 -10.41
N PHE A 11 0.94 -12.86 -9.90
CA PHE A 11 0.19 -11.90 -9.09
C PHE A 11 0.40 -10.48 -9.63
N VAL A 12 -0.68 -9.79 -9.99
CA VAL A 12 -0.64 -8.47 -10.66
C VAL A 12 -1.09 -7.30 -9.79
N ASP A 13 -1.38 -7.56 -8.51
CA ASP A 13 -1.86 -6.58 -7.53
C ASP A 13 -0.79 -6.26 -6.47
N ALA A 14 0.48 -6.18 -6.90
CA ALA A 14 1.61 -5.83 -6.06
C ALA A 14 1.78 -4.30 -5.98
N TRP A 15 1.44 -3.69 -4.84
CA TRP A 15 1.58 -2.26 -4.62
C TRP A 15 2.97 -1.91 -4.07
N LEU A 16 3.89 -1.59 -4.97
CA LEU A 16 5.31 -1.35 -4.69
C LEU A 16 5.74 0.12 -4.88
N PRO A 17 6.83 0.58 -4.23
CA PRO A 17 7.69 -0.17 -3.31
C PRO A 17 7.20 -0.15 -1.86
N LYS A 18 6.20 0.67 -1.52
CA LYS A 18 5.86 0.96 -0.11
C LYS A 18 4.84 0.01 0.50
N THR A 19 3.65 -0.10 -0.11
CA THR A 19 2.49 -0.78 0.52
C THR A 19 2.75 -2.26 0.79
N HIS A 20 3.41 -2.97 -0.12
CA HIS A 20 3.80 -4.37 0.06
C HIS A 20 5.31 -4.54 0.31
N SER A 21 6.02 -3.50 0.77
CA SER A 21 7.47 -3.54 1.08
C SER A 21 7.87 -4.75 1.91
N ARG A 22 7.20 -4.97 3.05
CA ARG A 22 7.50 -6.08 3.96
C ARG A 22 7.42 -7.45 3.28
N TYR A 23 6.46 -7.64 2.37
CA TYR A 23 6.35 -8.91 1.65
C TYR A 23 7.47 -9.09 0.64
N MET A 24 7.98 -8.02 0.04
CA MET A 24 9.15 -8.07 -0.82
C MET A 24 10.45 -8.26 -0.04
N GLU A 25 10.54 -7.73 1.19
CA GLU A 25 11.67 -8.03 2.09
C GLU A 25 11.70 -9.52 2.49
N GLU A 26 10.52 -10.12 2.69
CA GLU A 26 10.41 -11.52 3.12
C GLU A 26 10.52 -12.53 1.97
N TYR A 27 9.87 -12.26 0.84
CA TYR A 27 9.73 -13.22 -0.27
C TYR A 27 10.38 -12.76 -1.58
N GLY A 28 10.91 -11.53 -1.66
CA GLY A 28 11.34 -10.93 -2.93
C GLY A 28 12.44 -11.70 -3.65
N ASP A 29 13.35 -12.33 -2.91
CA ASP A 29 14.45 -13.14 -3.48
C ASP A 29 13.96 -14.42 -4.18
N GLU A 30 12.72 -14.85 -3.90
CA GLU A 30 12.08 -16.05 -4.45
C GLU A 30 11.15 -15.72 -5.62
N LEU A 31 10.98 -14.44 -5.94
CA LEU A 31 10.03 -13.93 -6.90
C LEU A 31 10.72 -13.28 -8.10
N ILE A 32 10.03 -13.27 -9.23
CA ILE A 32 10.44 -12.54 -10.43
C ILE A 32 9.58 -11.28 -10.53
N ASP A 33 10.20 -10.10 -10.45
CA ASP A 33 9.52 -8.83 -10.71
C ASP A 33 9.33 -8.65 -12.23
N LEU A 34 8.08 -8.69 -12.68
CA LEU A 34 7.70 -8.51 -14.09
C LEU A 34 7.60 -7.02 -14.50
N GLY A 35 7.82 -6.10 -13.57
CA GLY A 35 7.76 -4.66 -13.78
C GLY A 35 6.39 -4.05 -13.49
N VAL A 36 6.29 -2.74 -13.74
CA VAL A 36 5.11 -1.94 -13.42
C VAL A 36 4.05 -2.07 -14.51
N ASN A 37 2.84 -2.49 -14.13
CA ASN A 37 1.67 -2.55 -15.02
C ASN A 37 0.76 -1.32 -14.90
N VAL A 38 0.75 -0.63 -13.74
CA VAL A 38 -0.03 0.59 -13.49
C VAL A 38 0.84 1.64 -12.81
N GLU A 39 0.92 2.82 -13.42
CA GLU A 39 1.71 3.94 -12.92
C GLU A 39 0.84 5.02 -12.24
N GLN A 40 1.50 5.97 -11.57
CA GLN A 40 0.87 7.18 -10.99
C GLN A 40 -0.19 6.91 -9.92
N VAL A 41 -0.12 5.74 -9.27
CA VAL A 41 -0.94 5.38 -8.12
C VAL A 41 -0.50 6.16 -6.87
N ARG A 42 -1.46 6.42 -5.96
CA ARG A 42 -1.24 7.18 -4.74
C ARG A 42 -1.91 6.50 -3.55
N THR A 43 -1.28 6.63 -2.39
CA THR A 43 -1.80 6.20 -1.09
C THR A 43 -1.63 7.36 -0.12
N GLY A 44 -2.64 7.61 0.72
CA GLY A 44 -2.60 8.68 1.70
C GLY A 44 -3.92 8.83 2.45
N LEU A 45 -3.97 9.84 3.31
CA LEU A 45 -5.21 10.24 3.97
C LEU A 45 -6.17 10.83 2.94
N VAL A 46 -7.45 10.49 3.08
CA VAL A 46 -8.53 11.03 2.27
C VAL A 46 -9.57 11.66 3.18
N VAL A 47 -10.16 12.74 2.70
CA VAL A 47 -11.28 13.43 3.36
C VAL A 47 -12.46 13.51 2.40
N PRO A 48 -13.70 13.60 2.91
CA PRO A 48 -14.85 13.92 2.10
C PRO A 48 -14.70 15.27 1.36
N ASP A 49 -15.33 15.40 0.19
CA ASP A 49 -15.20 16.58 -0.68
C ASP A 49 -15.77 17.87 -0.07
N TYR A 50 -16.68 17.75 0.90
CA TYR A 50 -17.32 18.86 1.57
C TYR A 50 -16.45 19.50 2.66
N MET A 51 -15.27 18.96 2.95
CA MET A 51 -14.34 19.53 3.92
C MET A 51 -13.44 20.58 3.25
N GLU A 52 -13.23 21.71 3.91
CA GLU A 52 -12.38 22.79 3.38
C GLU A 52 -10.86 22.53 3.53
N VAL A 53 -10.47 21.43 4.19
CA VAL A 53 -9.07 21.04 4.44
C VAL A 53 -8.33 20.78 3.13
N GLN A 54 -7.16 21.41 2.93
CA GLN A 54 -6.36 21.28 1.70
C GLN A 54 -5.03 20.56 1.91
N SER A 55 -4.60 20.37 3.16
CA SER A 55 -3.34 19.74 3.49
C SER A 55 -3.43 18.95 4.80
N ILE A 56 -2.45 18.07 5.02
CA ILE A 56 -2.33 17.36 6.30
C ILE A 56 -2.15 18.35 7.46
N ALA A 57 -1.49 19.50 7.24
CA ALA A 57 -1.28 20.51 8.26
C ALA A 57 -2.59 21.22 8.69
N ASP A 58 -3.61 21.21 7.84
CA ASP A 58 -4.92 21.78 8.15
C ASP A 58 -5.80 20.81 8.97
N LEU A 59 -5.41 19.53 9.08
CA LEU A 59 -6.17 18.51 9.79
C LEU A 59 -6.08 18.73 11.31
N GLN A 60 -7.23 18.94 11.94
CA GLN A 60 -7.41 18.92 13.38
C GLN A 60 -8.24 17.70 13.79
N ALA A 61 -7.71 16.51 13.51
CA ALA A 61 -8.39 15.24 13.77
C ALA A 61 -7.74 14.50 14.94
N ASP A 62 -8.53 14.12 15.94
CA ASP A 62 -8.09 13.27 17.06
C ASP A 62 -8.07 11.77 16.69
N THR A 63 -8.64 11.41 15.53
CA THR A 63 -8.78 10.02 15.11
C THR A 63 -8.66 9.91 13.59
N ILE A 64 -7.81 8.98 13.14
CA ILE A 64 -7.70 8.57 11.74
C ILE A 64 -8.39 7.21 11.61
N MET A 65 -9.38 7.12 10.73
CA MET A 65 -10.06 5.86 10.40
C MET A 65 -9.15 5.03 9.48
N GLY A 66 -8.54 3.98 10.05
CA GLY A 66 -7.70 3.04 9.32
C GLY A 66 -8.49 2.02 8.50
N ILE A 67 -7.74 1.13 7.85
CA ILE A 67 -8.27 -0.08 7.20
C ILE A 67 -7.91 -1.33 8.02
N SER A 68 -7.21 -2.30 7.46
CA SER A 68 -6.64 -3.42 8.21
C SER A 68 -5.26 -3.06 8.78
N SER A 69 -4.96 -3.48 10.01
CA SER A 69 -3.69 -3.20 10.69
C SER A 69 -2.44 -3.74 9.97
N GLY A 70 -2.61 -4.70 9.08
CA GLY A 70 -1.53 -5.26 8.27
C GLY A 70 -1.26 -4.51 6.96
N ALA A 71 -2.08 -3.53 6.58
CA ALA A 71 -1.87 -2.79 5.35
C ALA A 71 -0.67 -1.85 5.48
N GLY A 72 0.20 -1.79 4.45
CA GLY A 72 1.41 -0.96 4.51
C GLY A 72 1.15 0.54 4.75
N VAL A 73 -0.02 1.05 4.38
CA VAL A 73 -0.42 2.43 4.71
C VAL A 73 -0.54 2.65 6.22
N MET A 74 -0.99 1.66 6.97
CA MET A 74 -1.13 1.73 8.44
C MET A 74 0.21 1.73 9.16
N ALA A 75 1.30 1.32 8.50
CA ALA A 75 2.66 1.44 9.04
C ALA A 75 3.25 2.85 8.80
N ALA A 76 2.67 3.64 7.91
CA ALA A 76 3.14 4.96 7.52
C ALA A 76 2.39 6.12 8.18
N THR A 77 1.30 5.82 8.90
CA THR A 77 0.42 6.78 9.58
C THR A 77 0.26 6.41 11.04
#